data_AF-A0A0F9E0G7-F1
#
_entry.id   AF-A0A0F9E0G7-F1
#
_cell.length_a   1.000
_cell.length_b   1.000
_cell.length_c   1.000
_cell.angle_alpha   90.00
_cell.angle_beta   90.00
_cell.angle_gamma   90.00
#
_symmetry.space_group_name_H-M   'P 1'
#
loop_
_entity.id
_entity.type
_entity.pdbx_description
1 polymer ?
#
loop_
_entity_poly.entity_id
_entity_poly.type
_entity_poly.pdbx_seq_one_letter_code
_entity_poly.pdbx_strand_id
1 'polypeptide(L)'
;MKVYLACRFENRAKLRPIRDELWKLDYEVVSSWIDEVKRPEGMSQDIFYKKLAMKDIAEIKSADLFVLDTEVPSERGGKEVEMGLALGAFQS
;
A
#
# COMPACT_ATOMS: atom_id res chain seq x y z
N MET A 1 13.17 2.59 9.78
CA MET A 1 13.11 2.12 8.37
C MET A 1 11.66 2.15 7.93
N LYS A 2 11.38 2.62 6.71
CA LYS A 2 10.04 2.71 6.14
C LYS A 2 9.69 1.46 5.34
N VAL A 3 8.52 0.91 5.59
CA VAL A 3 8.04 -0.33 4.97
C VAL A 3 6.71 -0.10 4.28
N TYR A 4 6.60 -0.51 3.02
CA TYR A 4 5.33 -0.59 2.32
C TYR A 4 4.85 -2.04 2.32
N LEU A 5 3.63 -2.27 2.83
CA LEU A 5 2.95 -3.55 2.80
C LEU A 5 1.89 -3.56 1.69
N ALA A 6 1.96 -4.55 0.80
CA ALA A 6 1.00 -4.78 -0.27
C ALA A 6 0.28 -6.10 -0.04
N CYS A 7 -1.05 -6.09 -0.08
CA CYS A 7 -1.87 -7.30 -0.11
C CYS A 7 -3.13 -7.08 -0.94
N ARG A 8 -3.96 -8.11 -1.05
CA ARG A 8 -5.30 -7.96 -1.63
C ARG A 8 -6.16 -7.00 -0.79
N PHE A 9 -6.91 -6.08 -1.41
CA PHE A 9 -7.64 -5.02 -0.70
C PHE A 9 -8.62 -5.54 0.38
N GLU A 10 -9.29 -6.66 0.09
CA GLU A 10 -10.20 -7.32 1.02
C GLU A 10 -9.49 -7.88 2.26
N ASN A 11 -8.19 -8.17 2.17
CA ASN A 11 -7.36 -8.67 3.27
C ASN A 11 -6.67 -7.57 4.08
N ARG A 12 -6.84 -6.28 3.73
CA ARG A 12 -6.13 -5.15 4.37
C ARG A 12 -6.20 -5.16 5.89
N ALA A 13 -7.33 -5.60 6.46
CA ALA A 13 -7.53 -5.66 7.90
C ALA A 13 -6.50 -6.56 8.61
N LYS A 14 -5.98 -7.59 7.92
CA LYS A 14 -4.93 -8.48 8.44
C LYS A 14 -3.56 -7.80 8.53
N LEU A 15 -3.32 -6.75 7.76
CA LEU A 15 -2.05 -6.01 7.79
C LEU A 15 -1.95 -5.05 8.99
N ARG A 16 -3.07 -4.67 9.61
CA ARG A 16 -3.08 -3.78 10.79
C ARG A 16 -2.26 -4.35 11.97
N PRO A 17 -2.49 -5.59 12.45
CA PRO A 17 -1.66 -6.15 13.50
C PRO A 17 -0.20 -6.31 13.07
N ILE A 18 0.07 -6.61 11.78
CA ILE A 18 1.44 -6.70 11.27
C ILE A 18 2.15 -5.35 11.33
N ARG A 19 1.46 -4.25 10.95
CA ARG A 19 1.96 -2.89 11.13
C ARG A 19 2.29 -2.62 12.59
N ASP A 20 1.40 -3.00 13.50
CA ASP A 20 1.59 -2.71 14.92
C ASP A 20 2.78 -3.50 15.49
N GLU A 21 3.03 -4.74 15.03
CA GLU A 21 4.24 -5.49 15.37
C GLU A 21 5.51 -4.87 14.76
N LEU A 22 5.46 -4.42 13.50
CA LEU A 22 6.58 -3.72 12.85
C LEU A 22 6.92 -2.41 13.58
N TRP A 23 5.91 -1.69 14.05
CA TRP A 23 6.10 -0.47 14.82
C TRP A 23 6.84 -0.71 16.14
N LYS A 24 6.55 -1.83 16.84
CA LYS A 24 7.29 -2.23 18.05
C LYS A 24 8.77 -2.52 17.78
N LEU A 25 9.14 -2.78 16.53
CA LEU A 25 10.51 -3.02 16.07
C LEU A 25 11.17 -1.76 15.50
N ASP A 26 10.59 -0.57 15.72
CA ASP A 26 11.09 0.73 15.21
C ASP A 26 11.02 0.86 13.66
N TYR A 27 10.07 0.16 13.05
CA TYR A 27 9.73 0.31 11.64
C TYR A 27 8.47 1.15 11.44
N GLU A 28 8.48 1.98 10.41
CA GLU A 28 7.34 2.82 10.03
C GLU A 28 6.63 2.17 8.82
N VAL A 29 5.38 1.72 8.98
CA VAL A 29 4.60 1.28 7.83
C VAL A 29 3.94 2.49 7.16
N VAL A 30 4.28 2.73 5.90
CA VAL A 30 3.80 3.89 5.15
C VAL A 30 2.53 3.62 4.35
N SER A 31 2.08 2.37 4.25
CA SER A 31 0.91 1.93 3.48
C SER A 31 -0.42 2.36 4.12
N SER A 32 -0.84 3.58 3.84
CA SER A 32 -1.99 4.18 4.51
C SER A 32 -3.34 3.63 4.02
N TRP A 33 -3.37 2.97 2.87
CA TRP A 33 -4.58 2.36 2.31
C TRP A 33 -5.17 1.26 3.21
N ILE A 34 -4.37 0.70 4.12
CA ILE A 34 -4.77 -0.32 5.12
C ILE A 34 -5.89 0.17 6.04
N ASP A 35 -5.95 1.48 6.30
CA ASP A 35 -6.90 2.08 7.24
C ASP A 35 -8.25 2.47 6.61
N GLU A 36 -8.44 2.21 5.31
CA GLU A 36 -9.63 2.58 4.52
C GLU A 36 -9.90 4.08 4.47
N VAL A 37 -9.86 4.65 3.26
CA VAL A 37 -10.13 6.08 3.04
C VAL A 37 -11.53 6.25 2.47
N LYS A 38 -12.39 6.99 3.19
CA LYS A 38 -13.73 7.35 2.69
C LYS A 38 -13.61 8.43 1.61
N ARG A 39 -14.30 8.24 0.49
CA ARG A 39 -14.42 9.29 -0.55
C ARG A 39 -15.16 10.51 0.02
N PRO A 40 -14.61 11.73 -0.11
CA PRO A 40 -15.30 12.95 0.30
C PRO A 40 -16.59 13.19 -0.48
N GLU A 41 -17.59 13.79 0.16
CA GLU A 41 -18.82 14.22 -0.51
C GLU A 41 -18.50 15.28 -1.57
N GLY A 42 -19.14 15.17 -2.74
CA GLY A 42 -18.90 16.06 -3.88
C GLY A 42 -17.68 15.71 -4.75
N MET A 43 -16.87 14.71 -4.38
CA MET A 43 -15.75 14.27 -5.22
C MET A 43 -16.17 13.17 -6.20
N SER A 44 -15.85 13.33 -7.49
CA SER A 44 -16.07 12.28 -8.48
C SER A 44 -15.23 11.03 -8.17
N GLN A 45 -15.72 9.87 -8.59
CA GLN A 45 -15.04 8.60 -8.35
C GLN A 45 -13.66 8.57 -9.00
N ASP A 46 -13.54 9.07 -10.24
CA ASP A 46 -12.29 9.06 -10.99
C ASP A 46 -11.22 9.94 -10.34
N ILE A 47 -11.61 11.12 -9.84
CA ILE A 47 -10.68 12.01 -9.12
C ILE A 47 -10.22 11.33 -7.83
N PHE A 48 -11.13 10.67 -7.12
CA PHE A 48 -10.82 9.97 -5.88
C PHE A 48 -9.80 8.85 -6.12
N TYR A 49 -10.05 7.95 -7.08
CA TYR A 49 -9.13 6.86 -7.39
C TYR A 49 -7.79 7.34 -7.93
N LYS A 50 -7.76 8.40 -8.74
CA LYS A 50 -6.51 9.01 -9.18
C LYS A 50 -5.69 9.54 -8.00
N LYS A 51 -6.34 10.17 -7.03
CA LYS A 51 -5.66 10.66 -5.82
C LYS A 51 -5.12 9.53 -4.96
N LEU A 52 -5.88 8.45 -4.78
CA LEU A 52 -5.40 7.26 -4.07
C LEU A 52 -4.17 6.66 -4.76
N ALA A 53 -4.23 6.42 -6.08
CA ALA A 53 -3.10 5.88 -6.82
C ALA A 53 -1.84 6.76 -6.72
N MET A 54 -1.99 8.09 -6.79
CA MET A 54 -0.87 9.02 -6.60
C MET A 54 -0.29 8.97 -5.18
N LYS A 55 -1.14 8.74 -4.18
CA LYS A 55 -0.72 8.56 -2.79
C LYS A 55 0.08 7.26 -2.62
N ASP A 56 -0.44 6.15 -3.13
CA ASP A 56 0.22 4.84 -3.06
C ASP A 56 1.60 4.89 -3.76
N ILE A 57 1.70 5.53 -4.93
CA ILE A 57 2.99 5.75 -5.62
C ILE A 57 3.97 6.53 -4.73
N ALA A 58 3.51 7.60 -4.07
CA ALA A 58 4.37 8.41 -3.21
C ALA A 58 4.84 7.62 -1.97
N GLU A 59 3.95 6.81 -1.38
CA GLU A 59 4.26 5.93 -0.25
C GLU A 59 5.28 4.86 -0.63
N ILE A 60 5.08 4.17 -1.75
CA ILE A 60 6.04 3.17 -2.29
C ILE A 60 7.42 3.79 -2.49
N LYS A 61 7.49 4.98 -3.11
CA LYS A 61 8.77 5.68 -3.35
C LYS A 61 9.46 6.13 -2.07
N SER A 62 8.71 6.33 -0.98
CA SER A 62 9.26 6.74 0.31
C SER A 62 9.72 5.56 1.18
N ALA A 63 9.37 4.33 0.79
CA ALA A 63 9.69 3.13 1.53
C ALA A 63 11.12 2.67 1.23
N ASP A 64 11.79 2.14 2.26
CA ASP A 64 13.08 1.47 2.16
C ASP A 64 12.89 -0.02 1.79
N LEU A 65 11.72 -0.58 2.10
CA LEU A 65 11.37 -1.98 1.90
C LEU A 65 9.93 -2.12 1.41
N PHE A 66 9.72 -2.99 0.42
CA PHE A 66 8.40 -3.38 -0.08
C PHE A 66 8.15 -4.85 0.26
N VAL A 67 7.01 -5.15 0.87
CA VAL A 67 6.59 -6.51 1.25
C VAL A 67 5.29 -6.85 0.54
N LEU A 68 5.30 -7.92 -0.25
CA LEU A 68 4.13 -8.42 -0.97
C LEU A 68 3.57 -9.68 -0.31
N ASP A 69 2.30 -9.63 0.09
CA ASP A 69 1.54 -10.82 0.45
C ASP A 69 1.19 -11.63 -0.82
N THR A 70 1.77 -12.83 -0.90
CA THR A 70 1.59 -13.79 -1.99
C THR A 70 0.68 -14.97 -1.63
N GLU A 71 0.17 -15.04 -0.39
CA GLU A 71 -0.62 -16.19 0.08
C GLU A 71 -1.96 -16.32 -0.65
N VAL A 72 -2.56 -15.18 -1.01
CA VAL A 72 -3.85 -15.15 -1.72
C VAL A 72 -3.66 -14.61 -3.14
N PRO A 73 -4.01 -15.40 -4.17
CA PRO A 73 -4.05 -14.93 -5.55
C PRO A 73 -4.97 -13.72 -5.70
N SER A 74 -4.54 -12.74 -6.49
CA SER A 74 -5.33 -11.56 -6.83
C SER A 74 -5.83 -11.67 -8.26
N GLU A 75 -7.12 -11.46 -8.47
CA GLU A 75 -7.70 -11.37 -9.83
C GLU A 75 -7.69 -9.92 -10.36
N ARG A 76 -7.34 -8.95 -9.52
CA ARG A 76 -7.50 -7.50 -9.81
C ARG A 76 -6.18 -6.76 -10.03
N GLY A 77 -5.04 -7.43 -9.96
CA GLY A 77 -3.72 -6.93 -10.41
C GLY A 77 -3.10 -5.78 -9.59
N GLY A 78 -3.79 -5.19 -8.62
CA GLY A 78 -3.32 -3.99 -7.91
C GLY A 78 -1.96 -4.17 -7.24
N LYS A 79 -1.82 -5.23 -6.44
CA LYS A 79 -0.57 -5.54 -5.72
C LYS A 79 0.58 -5.89 -6.67
N GLU A 80 0.28 -6.45 -7.85
CA GLU A 80 1.27 -6.75 -8.90
C GLU A 80 1.78 -5.46 -9.58
N VAL A 81 0.90 -4.46 -9.80
CA VAL A 81 1.30 -3.14 -10.31
C VAL A 81 2.17 -2.40 -9.29
N GLU A 82 1.80 -2.42 -8.01
CA GLU A 82 2.60 -1.85 -6.92
C GLU A 82 3.99 -2.49 -6.83
N MET A 83 4.07 -3.83 -6.99
CA MET A 83 5.36 -4.54 -7.06
C MET A 83 6.22 -4.04 -8.24
N GLY A 84 5.63 -3.88 -9.43
CA GLY A 84 6.35 -3.34 -10.58
C GLY A 84 6.87 -1.92 -10.36
N LEU A 85 6.07 -1.06 -9.72
CA LEU A 85 6.48 0.29 -9.34
C LEU A 85 7.63 0.28 -8.33
N ALA A 86 7.55 -0.58 -7.30
CA ALA A 86 8.60 -0.73 -6.30
C ALA A 86 9.92 -1.21 -6.93
N LEU A 87 9.86 -2.23 -7.80
CA LEU A 87 11.04 -2.72 -8.53
C LEU A 87 11.72 -1.61 -9.35
N GLY A 88 10.94 -0.77 -10.03
CA GLY A 88 11.50 0.36 -10.78
C GLY A 88 12.07 1.46 -9.87
N ALA A 89 11.45 1.71 -8.71
CA ALA A 89 11.87 2.75 -7.78
C ALA A 89 13.12 2.37 -6.96
N PHE A 90 13.35 1.08 -6.70
CA PHE A 90 14.45 0.61 -5.85
C PHE A 90 15.73 0.28 -6.62
N GLN A 91 15.71 0.37 -7.95
CA GLN A 91 16.88 0.11 -8.80
C GLN A 91 17.71 1.37 -9.14
N SER A 92 17.32 2.53 -8.61
CA SER A 92 18.00 3.81 -8.83
C SER A 92 19.01 4.16 -7.76
#